data_AF-A0A2L2Z1M6-F1
#
_entry.id   AF-A0A2L2Z1M6-F1
#
_cell.length_a   1.000
_cell.length_b   1.000
_cell.length_c   1.000
_cell.angle_alpha   90.00
_cell.angle_beta   90.00
_cell.angle_gamma   90.00
#
_symmetry.space_group_name_H-M   'P 1'
#
loop_
_entity.id
_entity.type
_entity.pdbx_description
1 polymer ?
#
loop_
_entity_poly.entity_id
_entity_poly.type
_entity_poly.pdbx_seq_one_letter_code
_entity_poly.pdbx_strand_id
1 'polypeptide(L)'
;SVRRYARKVLGESSVSAVSEIISTNSLPRKAFKLIIFLVFTSAFLYQVIKFLTYLYEYPTVVNIDLSNPDEYMAPAFTMCNSQIVRRS
;
A
#
# COMPACT_ATOMS: atom_id res chain seq x y z
N SER A 1 28.02 -6.34 -31.06
CA SER A 1 27.77 -4.96 -30.58
C SER A 1 26.65 -4.96 -29.56
N VAL A 2 26.90 -4.36 -28.39
CA VAL A 2 26.01 -4.34 -27.21
C VAL A 2 24.59 -3.85 -27.54
N ARG A 3 24.45 -2.90 -28.46
CA ARG A 3 23.16 -2.32 -28.88
C ARG A 3 22.21 -3.34 -29.52
N ARG A 4 22.75 -4.32 -30.26
CA ARG A 4 21.95 -5.37 -30.92
C ARG A 4 21.45 -6.40 -29.90
N TYR A 5 22.28 -6.70 -28.90
CA TYR A 5 21.93 -7.59 -27.80
C TYR A 5 20.84 -6.97 -26.91
N ALA A 6 21.00 -5.71 -26.50
CA ALA A 6 20.00 -5.00 -25.70
C ALA A 6 18.62 -4.93 -26.40
N ARG A 7 18.58 -4.68 -27.71
CA ARG A 7 17.32 -4.72 -28.48
C ARG A 7 16.67 -6.10 -28.48
N LYS A 8 17.46 -7.17 -28.53
CA LYS A 8 16.94 -8.54 -28.52
C LYS A 8 16.32 -8.89 -27.16
N VAL A 9 17.06 -8.66 -26.08
CA VAL A 9 16.61 -8.91 -24.70
C VAL A 9 15.36 -8.10 -24.36
N LEU A 10 15.36 -6.81 -24.70
CA LEU A 10 14.21 -5.94 -24.44
C LEU A 10 13.02 -6.24 -25.37
N GLY A 11 13.25 -6.80 -26.56
CA GLY A 11 12.19 -7.31 -27.44
C GLY A 11 11.58 -8.62 -26.96
N GLU A 12 12.36 -9.47 -26.29
CA GLU A 12 11.94 -10.74 -25.69
C GLU A 12 11.42 -10.59 -24.24
N SER A 13 11.36 -9.35 -23.72
CA SER A 13 10.90 -9.09 -22.37
C SER A 13 9.39 -9.34 -22.21
N SER A 14 9.00 -9.90 -21.08
CA SER A 14 7.59 -10.17 -20.73
C SER A 14 6.74 -8.91 -20.59
N VAL A 15 7.38 -7.75 -20.45
CA VAL A 15 6.72 -6.44 -20.40
C VAL A 15 6.34 -6.03 -21.81
N SER A 16 5.09 -6.29 -22.19
CA SER A 16 4.56 -6.01 -23.55
C SER A 16 4.76 -4.55 -23.99
N ALA A 17 4.70 -3.59 -23.07
CA ALA A 17 4.97 -2.18 -23.38
C ALA A 17 6.41 -1.94 -23.88
N VAL A 18 7.39 -2.65 -23.32
CA VAL A 18 8.82 -2.49 -23.66
C VAL A 18 9.11 -3.07 -25.04
N SER A 19 8.55 -4.24 -25.35
CA SER A 19 8.70 -4.87 -26.67
C SER A 19 8.04 -4.03 -27.76
N GLU A 20 6.89 -3.41 -27.49
CA GLU A 20 6.18 -2.54 -28.44
C GLU A 20 6.89 -1.19 -28.70
N ILE A 21 7.52 -0.61 -27.67
CA ILE A 21 8.37 0.59 -27.82
C ILE A 21 9.57 0.29 -28.73
N ILE A 22 10.11 -0.93 -28.69
CA ILE A 22 11.28 -1.31 -29.46
C ILE A 22 10.94 -1.62 -30.91
N SER A 23 9.81 -2.30 -31.16
CA SER A 23 9.34 -2.60 -32.50
C SER A 23 8.85 -1.36 -33.27
N THR A 24 8.52 -0.27 -32.56
CA THR A 24 8.12 1.00 -33.18
C THR A 24 9.29 1.65 -33.95
N ASN A 25 9.13 1.83 -35.27
CA ASN A 25 10.14 2.43 -36.16
C ASN A 25 10.17 3.96 -36.15
N SER A 26 9.02 4.62 -35.94
CA SER A 26 8.95 6.09 -35.95
C SER A 26 9.48 6.69 -34.65
N LEU A 27 10.54 7.51 -34.76
CA LEU A 27 11.17 8.22 -33.64
C LEU A 27 10.19 9.03 -32.75
N PRO A 28 9.28 9.87 -33.28
CA PRO A 28 8.40 10.67 -32.42
C PRO A 28 7.40 9.83 -31.64
N ARG A 29 6.78 8.82 -32.28
CA ARG A 29 5.85 7.92 -31.56
C ARG A 29 6.56 7.05 -30.54
N LYS A 30 7.81 6.67 -30.82
CA LYS A 30 8.64 5.92 -29.88
C LYS A 30 8.97 6.73 -28.63
N ALA A 31 9.34 8.00 -28.79
CA ALA A 31 9.57 8.92 -27.68
C ALA A 31 8.30 9.12 -26.84
N PHE A 32 7.15 9.31 -27.49
CA PHE A 32 5.87 9.44 -26.81
C PHE A 32 5.49 8.20 -25.98
N LYS A 33 5.59 7.00 -26.57
CA LYS A 33 5.32 5.74 -25.85
C LYS A 33 6.29 5.54 -24.67
N LEU A 34 7.56 5.93 -24.83
CA LEU A 34 8.54 5.85 -23.76
C LEU A 34 8.22 6.82 -22.60
N ILE A 35 7.83 8.06 -22.89
CA ILE A 35 7.41 9.03 -21.87
C ILE A 35 6.21 8.51 -21.10
N ILE A 36 5.18 8.03 -21.81
CA ILE A 36 4.00 7.42 -21.20
C ILE A 36 4.42 6.27 -20.28
N PHE A 37 5.22 5.34 -20.79
CA PHE A 37 5.69 4.20 -19.99
C PHE A 37 6.40 4.64 -18.71
N LEU A 38 7.25 5.67 -18.77
CA LEU A 38 7.93 6.21 -17.60
C LEU A 38 6.96 6.86 -16.60
N VAL A 39 5.99 7.64 -17.06
CA VAL A 39 4.97 8.27 -16.20
C VAL A 39 4.10 7.22 -15.49
N PHE A 40 3.65 6.19 -16.20
CA PHE A 40 2.85 5.13 -15.58
C PHE A 40 3.68 4.28 -14.63
N THR A 41 4.94 4.00 -14.97
CA THR A 41 5.84 3.24 -14.08
C THR A 41 6.14 4.00 -12.80
N SER A 42 6.36 5.31 -12.87
CA SER A 42 6.60 6.14 -11.67
C SER A 42 5.35 6.27 -10.81
N ALA A 43 4.18 6.45 -11.41
CA ALA A 43 2.91 6.47 -10.70
C ALA A 43 2.63 5.14 -9.98
N PHE A 44 2.87 4.01 -10.67
CA PHE A 44 2.75 2.68 -10.07
C PHE A 44 3.70 2.51 -8.88
N LEU A 45 4.98 2.86 -9.04
CA LEU A 45 5.96 2.78 -7.96
C LEU A 45 5.57 3.65 -6.76
N TYR A 46 5.06 4.87 -7.01
CA TYR A 46 4.56 5.74 -5.96
C TYR A 46 3.41 5.08 -5.17
N GLN A 47 2.46 4.48 -5.87
CA GLN A 47 1.33 3.80 -5.25
C GLN A 47 1.76 2.57 -4.44
N VAL A 48 2.72 1.80 -4.95
CA VAL A 48 3.31 0.65 -4.22
C VAL A 48 4.02 1.11 -2.95
N ILE A 49 4.83 2.18 -3.03
CA ILE A 49 5.52 2.72 -1.85
C ILE A 49 4.51 3.18 -0.81
N LYS A 50 3.49 3.95 -1.22
CA LYS A 50 2.44 4.42 -0.31
C LYS A 50 1.69 3.28 0.36
N PHE A 51 1.33 2.26 -0.41
CA PHE A 51 0.69 1.06 0.12
C PHE A 51 1.60 0.36 1.14
N LEU A 52 2.88 0.20 0.81
CA LEU A 52 3.84 -0.46 1.68
C LEU A 52 4.08 0.33 2.98
N THR A 53 4.15 1.66 2.91
CA THR A 53 4.21 2.51 4.11
C THR A 53 2.98 2.33 5.00
N TYR A 54 1.78 2.33 4.42
CA TYR A 54 0.53 2.10 5.16
C TYR A 54 0.50 0.70 5.80
N LEU A 55 0.97 -0.32 5.08
CA LEU A 55 1.06 -1.69 5.60
C LEU A 55 1.99 -1.77 6.82
N TYR A 56 3.16 -1.12 6.76
CA TYR A 56 4.13 -1.10 7.85
C TYR A 56 3.72 -0.24 9.06
N GLU A 57 2.69 0.58 8.91
CA GLU A 57 2.08 1.30 10.03
C GLU A 57 1.22 0.37 10.91
N TYR A 58 0.97 -0.87 10.46
CA TYR A 58 0.11 -1.86 11.12
C TYR A 58 -1.20 -1.25 11.67
N PRO A 59 -1.97 -0.53 10.84
CA PRO A 59 -3.19 0.11 11.29
C PRO A 59 -4.19 -0.96 11.72
N THR A 60 -4.76 -0.80 12.91
CA THR A 60 -5.82 -1.68 13.42
C THR A 60 -7.16 -0.98 13.30
N VAL A 61 -8.16 -1.71 12.81
CA VAL A 61 -9.54 -1.22 12.76
C VAL A 61 -10.28 -1.89 13.93
N VAL A 62 -10.71 -1.08 14.89
CA VAL A 62 -11.57 -1.55 15.97
C VAL A 62 -13.00 -1.53 15.46
N ASN A 63 -13.62 -2.71 15.37
CA ASN A 63 -15.04 -2.79 15.12
C ASN A 63 -15.78 -2.80 16.46
N ILE A 64 -16.72 -1.86 16.64
CA ILE A 64 -17.50 -1.72 17.87
C ILE A 64 -18.90 -2.21 17.55
N ASP A 65 -19.19 -3.44 17.99
CA ASP A 65 -20.51 -4.04 17.88
C ASP A 65 -21.20 -4.02 19.25
N LEU A 66 -22.43 -3.49 19.30
CA LEU A 66 -23.25 -3.55 20.50
C LEU A 66 -23.97 -4.90 20.54
N SER A 67 -23.66 -5.71 21.54
CA SER A 67 -24.41 -6.92 21.86
C SER A 67 -25.16 -6.73 23.18
N ASN A 68 -26.41 -7.21 23.25
CA ASN A 68 -27.20 -7.28 24.48
C ASN A 68 -27.28 -8.75 24.89
N PRO A 69 -26.34 -9.27 25.68
CA PRO A 69 -26.35 -10.67 26.11
C PRO A 69 -27.47 -10.92 27.14
N ASP A 70 -28.02 -12.13 27.15
CA ASP A 70 -29.05 -12.56 28.11
C ASP A 70 -28.52 -12.63 29.55
N GLU A 71 -27.22 -12.90 29.71
CA GLU A 71 -26.51 -12.92 30.99
C GLU A 71 -25.28 -12.02 30.92
N TYR A 72 -25.11 -11.15 31.94
CA TYR A 72 -23.97 -10.24 32.05
C TYR A 72 -23.30 -10.41 33.42
N MET A 73 -21.97 -10.54 33.43
CA MET A 73 -21.23 -10.58 34.68
C MET A 73 -21.18 -9.18 35.30
N ALA A 74 -21.78 -9.02 36.48
CA ALA A 74 -21.72 -7.78 37.22
C ALA A 74 -20.25 -7.40 37.54
N PRO A 75 -19.84 -6.13 37.34
CA PRO A 75 -18.48 -5.71 37.65
C PRO A 75 -18.26 -5.65 39.16
N ALA A 76 -16.99 -5.63 39.57
CA ALA A 76 -16.65 -5.40 40.97
C ALA A 76 -17.02 -3.96 41.37
N PHE A 77 -17.79 -3.83 42.45
CA PHE A 77 -18.12 -2.54 43.03
C PHE A 77 -17.10 -2.19 44.11
N THR A 78 -16.24 -1.21 43.83
CA THR A 78 -15.31 -0.67 44.82
C THR A 78 -15.91 0.58 45.45
N MET A 79 -16.25 0.51 46.74
CA MET A 79 -16.77 1.65 47.51
C MET A 79 -15.67 2.23 48.40
N CYS A 80 -15.45 3.53 48.32
CA CYS A 80 -14.48 4.26 49.14
C CYS A 80 -15.20 5.23 50.08
N ASN A 81 -14.68 5.37 51.30
CA ASN A 81 -15.06 6.46 52.20
C ASN A 81 -14.35 7.75 51.74
N SER A 82 -15.06 8.88 51.73
CA SER A 82 -14.49 10.19 51.41
C SER A 82 -13.56 10.73 52.50
N GLN A 83 -13.63 10.15 53.71
CA GLN A 83 -12.71 10.47 54.79
C GLN A 83 -11.36 9.79 54.57
N ILE A 84 -10.33 10.60 54.35
CA ILE A 84 -8.95 10.17 54.15
C ILE A 84 -8.34 9.60 55.45
N VAL A 85 -8.81 10.05 56.61
CA VAL A 85 -8.31 9.65 57.93
C VAL A 85 -9.47 9.42 58.89
N ARG A 86 -9.46 8.29 59.61
CA ARG A 86 -10.39 8.06 60.72
C ARG A 86 -9.96 8.91 61.91
N ARG A 87 -10.80 9.85 62.37
CA ARG A 87 -10.68 10.45 63.70
C ARG A 87 -11.50 9.59 64.66
N SER A 88 -10.85 9.01 65.68
CA SER A 88 -11.50 8.24 66.74
C SER A 88 -12.28 9.13 67.68
#